data_AF-A0A2S5LJ13-F1
#
_entry.id   AF-A0A2S5LJ13-F1
#
_cell.length_a   1.000
_cell.length_b   1.000
_cell.length_c   1.000
_cell.angle_alpha   90.00
_cell.angle_beta   90.00
_cell.angle_gamma   90.00
#
_symmetry.space_group_name_H-M   'P 1'
#
loop_
_entity.id
_entity.type
_entity.pdbx_description
1 polymer ?
#
loop_
_entity_poly.entity_id
_entity_poly.type
_entity_poly.pdbx_seq_one_letter_code
_entity_poly.pdbx_strand_id
1 'polypeptide(L)' 'NRMSAKAMRIIRELFEVFFNDITLMPPEHQTNAKQEKARAVADYIAGMTDRFAIREHRRLFTVEAEL' A
#
# COMPACT_ATOMS: atom_id res chain seq x y z
N ASN A 1 5.81 3.77 -21.00
CA ASN A 1 6.66 2.56 -21.11
C ASN A 1 6.04 1.46 -20.22
N ARG A 2 6.43 0.18 -20.34
CA ARG A 2 5.81 -0.91 -19.56
C ARG A 2 6.10 -0.84 -18.05
N MET A 3 7.27 -0.32 -17.67
CA MET A 3 7.70 -0.19 -16.28
C MET A 3 6.87 0.83 -15.48
N SER A 4 6.53 1.98 -16.09
CA SER A 4 5.72 3.03 -15.47
C SER A 4 4.29 2.56 -15.22
N ALA A 5 3.71 1.83 -16.17
CA ALA A 5 2.37 1.26 -16.03
C ALA A 5 2.29 0.24 -14.88
N LYS A 6 3.33 -0.60 -14.72
CA LYS A 6 3.39 -1.57 -13.62
C LYS A 6 3.53 -0.88 -12.25
N ALA A 7 4.40 0.13 -12.14
CA ALA A 7 4.57 0.88 -10.91
C ALA A 7 3.26 1.58 -10.50
N MET A 8 2.59 2.23 -11.44
CA MET A 8 1.32 2.92 -11.17
C MET A 8 0.22 1.97 -10.70
N ARG A 9 0.17 0.75 -11.26
CA ARG A 9 -0.73 -0.31 -10.80
C ARG A 9 -0.45 -0.71 -9.35
N ILE A 10 0.81 -0.99 -9.01
CA ILE A 10 1.22 -1.38 -7.66
C ILE A 10 0.83 -0.30 -6.64
N ILE A 11 1.14 0.96 -6.93
CA ILE A 11 0.85 2.08 -6.02
C ILE A 11 -0.66 2.24 -5.81
N ARG A 12 -1.45 2.12 -6.89
CA ARG A 12 -2.91 2.20 -6.81
C ARG A 12 -3.50 1.07 -5.96
N GLU A 13 -3.09 -0.16 -6.23
CA GLU A 13 -3.59 -1.35 -5.52
C GLU A 13 -3.20 -1.30 -4.02
N LEU A 14 -1.98 -0.87 -3.69
CA LEU A 14 -1.57 -0.64 -2.29
C LEU A 14 -2.40 0.45 -1.62
N PHE A 15 -2.64 1.57 -2.31
CA PHE A 15 -3.45 2.65 -1.78
C PHE A 15 -4.88 2.19 -1.49
N GLU A 16 -5.51 1.49 -2.44
CA GLU A 16 -6.88 0.97 -2.28
C GLU A 16 -6.98 0.01 -1.08
N VAL A 17 -6.03 -0.91 -0.92
CA VAL A 17 -6.05 -1.88 0.19
C VAL A 17 -5.88 -1.19 1.55
N PHE A 18 -4.87 -0.35 1.73
CA PHE A 18 -4.67 0.35 3.00
C PHE A 18 -5.76 1.39 3.29
N PHE A 19 -6.32 1.98 2.24
CA PHE A 19 -7.46 2.88 2.38
C PHE A 19 -8.76 2.14 2.69
N ASN A 20 -8.92 0.86 2.34
CA ASN A 20 -10.08 0.11 2.78
C ASN A 20 -9.88 -0.41 4.21
N ASP A 21 -8.68 -0.93 4.51
CA ASP A 21 -8.33 -1.46 5.82
C ASP A 21 -6.98 -0.90 6.31
N ILE A 22 -7.07 0.07 7.22
CA ILE A 22 -5.88 0.70 7.81
C ILE A 22 -5.09 -0.27 8.70
N THR A 23 -5.71 -1.36 9.19
CA THR A 23 -5.06 -2.31 10.08
C THR A 23 -3.96 -3.11 9.38
N LEU A 24 -3.98 -3.11 8.05
CA LEU A 24 -2.93 -3.69 7.20
C LEU A 24 -1.65 -2.84 7.16
N MET A 25 -1.71 -1.56 7.58
CA MET A 25 -0.52 -0.72 7.74
C MET A 25 0.19 -1.00 9.09
N PRO A 26 1.49 -0.67 9.22
CA PRO A 26 2.18 -0.74 10.51
C PRO A 26 1.50 0.14 11.58
N PRO A 27 1.48 -0.28 12.87
CA PRO A 27 0.77 0.43 13.95
C PRO A 27 1.09 1.92 14.08
N GLU A 28 2.34 2.32 13.82
CA GLU A 28 2.79 3.70 13.84
C GLU A 28 2.07 4.57 12.79
N HIS A 29 1.72 4.00 11.64
CA HIS A 29 0.99 4.69 10.56
C HIS A 29 -0.54 4.64 10.76
N GLN A 30 -1.06 3.68 11.52
CA GLN A 30 -2.49 3.56 11.82
C GLN A 30 -3.02 4.73 12.66
N THR A 31 -2.20 5.24 13.59
CA THR A 31 -2.62 6.33 14.49
C THR A 31 -2.92 7.61 13.72
N ASN A 32 -2.07 7.94 12.73
CA ASN A 32 -2.25 9.11 11.87
C ASN A 32 -3.49 8.97 10.96
N ALA A 33 -3.82 7.74 10.57
CA ALA A 33 -4.97 7.46 9.73
C ALA A 33 -6.34 7.71 10.41
N LYS A 34 -6.37 7.86 11.74
CA LYS A 34 -7.59 8.22 12.49
C LYS A 34 -8.06 9.65 12.23
N GLN A 35 -7.14 10.55 11.85
CA GLN A 35 -7.44 11.95 11.57
C GLN A 35 -7.51 12.20 10.06
N GLU A 36 -6.49 11.75 9.32
CA GLU A 36 -6.39 11.97 7.88
C GLU A 36 -6.01 10.67 7.16
N LYS A 37 -6.99 9.78 7.01
CA LYS A 37 -6.80 8.45 6.43
C LYS A 37 -6.09 8.45 5.07
N ALA A 38 -6.57 9.25 4.11
CA ALA A 38 -5.98 9.33 2.77
C ALA A 38 -4.52 9.81 2.81
N ARG A 39 -4.23 10.81 3.65
CA ARG A 39 -2.89 11.40 3.78
C ARG A 39 -1.92 10.41 4.42
N ALA A 40 -2.33 9.77 5.52
CA ALA A 40 -1.51 8.77 6.21
C ALA A 40 -1.14 7.59 5.31
N VAL A 41 -2.09 7.10 4.49
CA VAL A 41 -1.82 6.03 3.51
C VAL A 41 -0.85 6.53 2.43
N ALA A 42 -1.05 7.72 1.90
CA ALA A 42 -0.17 8.30 0.89
C ALA A 42 1.26 8.49 1.41
N ASP A 43 1.42 8.98 2.64
CA ASP A 43 2.72 9.18 3.28
C ASP A 43 3.43 7.84 3.54
N TYR A 44 2.68 6.82 3.97
CA TYR A 44 3.23 5.48 4.14
C TYR A 44 3.75 4.91 2.81
N ILE A 45 2.97 5.02 1.74
CA ILE A 45 3.36 4.54 0.40
C ILE A 45 4.54 5.35 -0.15
N ALA A 46 4.55 6.67 0.04
CA ALA A 46 5.65 7.54 -0.40
C ALA A 46 6.96 7.24 0.35
N GLY A 47 6.89 6.72 1.57
CA GLY A 47 8.05 6.24 2.33
C GLY A 47 8.61 4.89 1.87
N MET A 48 7.94 4.18 0.96
CA MET A 48 8.40 2.88 0.47
C MET A 48 9.50 3.04 -0.57
N THR A 49 10.52 2.16 -0.49
CA THR A 49 11.40 1.92 -1.65
C THR A 49 10.69 1.04 -2.68
N ASP A 50 11.09 1.14 -3.95
CA ASP A 50 10.53 0.30 -5.04
C ASP A 50 10.53 -1.20 -4.67
N ARG A 51 11.65 -1.68 -4.11
CA ARG A 51 11.80 -3.08 -3.70
C ARG A 51 10.84 -3.45 -2.57
N PHE A 52 10.61 -2.54 -1.63
CA PHE A 52 9.66 -2.74 -0.54
C PHE A 52 8.22 -2.77 -1.07
N ALA A 53 7.81 -1.79 -1.88
CA ALA A 53 6.47 -1.72 -2.45
C ALA A 53 6.11 -2.97 -3.27
N ILE A 54 7.04 -3.46 -4.10
CA ILE A 54 6.83 -4.70 -4.87
C ILE A 54 6.66 -5.93 -3.96
N ARG A 55 7.46 -6.02 -2.88
CA ARG A 55 7.35 -7.14 -1.92
C ARG A 55 6.04 -7.08 -1.13
N GLU A 56 5.68 -5.90 -0.68
CA GLU A 56 4.47 -5.67 0.11
C GLU A 56 3.22 -5.94 -0.72
N HIS A 57 3.20 -5.47 -1.96
CA HIS A 57 2.16 -5.78 -2.94
C HIS A 57 2.02 -7.29 -3.14
N ARG A 58 3.11 -8.02 -3.36
CA ARG A 58 3.05 -9.49 -3.45
C ARG A 58 2.52 -10.14 -2.17
N ARG A 59 2.93 -9.65 -0.99
CA ARG A 59 2.46 -10.20 0.29
C ARG A 59 0.94 -10.10 0.43
N LEU A 60 0.37 -8.97 0.04
CA LEU A 60 -1.07 -8.71 0.15
C LEU A 60 -1.88 -9.44 -0.93
N PHE A 61 -1.42 -9.41 -2.18
CA PHE A 61 -2.20 -9.90 -3.32
C PHE A 61 -1.90 -11.33 -3.77
N THR A 62 -0.75 -11.91 -3.37
CA THR A 62 -0.48 -13.33 -3.67
C THR A 62 -1.18 -14.26 -2.67
N VAL A 63 -1.39 -13.82 -1.42
CA VAL A 63 -2.10 -14.60 -0.39
C VAL A 63 -3.62 -14.58 -0.60
N GLU A 64 -4.16 -13.49 -1.16
CA GLU A 64 -5.59 -13.38 -1.48
C GLU A 64 -6.05 -14.29 -2.64
N ALA A 65 -5.10 -14.78 -3.47
CA ALA A 65 -5.41 -15.71 -4.56
C ALA A 65 -5.55 -17.18 -4.12
N GLU A 66 -5.28 -17.50 -2.85
CA GLU A 66 -5.34 -18.86 -2.28
C GLU A 66 -6.53 -19.07 -1.31
N LEU A 67 -7.47 -18.12 -1.25
CA LEU A 67 -8.74 -18.21 -0.51
C LEU A 67 -9.94 -18.13 -1.45
#